data_AF-A0A354EXS3-F1
#
_entry.id   AF-A0A354EXS3-F1
#
_cell.length_a   1.000
_cell.length_b   1.000
_cell.length_c   1.000
_cell.angle_alpha   90.00
_cell.angle_beta   90.00
_cell.angle_gamma   90.00
#
_symmetry.space_group_name_H-M   'P 1'
#
loop_
_entity.id
_entity.type
_entity.pdbx_description
1 polymer ?
#
loop_
_entity_poly.entity_id
_entity_poly.type
_entity_poly.pdbx_seq_one_letter_code
_entity_poly.pdbx_strand_id
1 'polypeptide(L)'
;MVTVRHLGTQAYNAVWADMKRFTVERDIHTLDELWLLQHPAVYTQGQAGKPEHILQNTQDIPIIQADRGGQVTYHGPGQLIGYTLMNISRRDLGIRTFVCQLERILIDVLGHFRIVASTRAGAPGVYVGNKKIASIGLRVKNGCTYHGIALNVAMDLTPFSNINPCGLAQLQMTQIQNYVPKVTIEEVEAQFITHFISLFGC
;
A
#
# COMPACT_ATOMS: atom_id res chain seq x y z
N MET A 1 -15.67 14.17 3.14
CA MET A 1 -15.87 13.24 4.29
C MET A 1 -15.46 11.81 3.92
N VAL A 2 -14.57 11.18 4.71
CA VAL A 2 -14.02 9.83 4.50
C VAL A 2 -14.27 8.97 5.73
N THR A 3 -14.76 7.74 5.55
CA THR A 3 -14.93 6.77 6.63
C THR A 3 -13.67 5.92 6.79
N VAL A 4 -13.12 5.83 8.00
CA VAL A 4 -11.98 4.96 8.30
C VAL A 4 -12.49 3.62 8.85
N ARG A 5 -11.98 2.51 8.31
CA ARG A 5 -12.28 1.15 8.78
C ARG A 5 -11.02 0.44 9.23
N HIS A 6 -11.05 -0.15 10.42
CA HIS A 6 -9.99 -1.00 10.95
C HIS A 6 -10.43 -2.45 10.81
N LEU A 7 -9.75 -3.24 9.98
CA LEU A 7 -10.16 -4.62 9.67
C LEU A 7 -9.28 -5.68 10.35
N GLY A 8 -8.20 -5.27 11.03
CA GLY A 8 -7.25 -6.20 11.64
C GLY A 8 -6.49 -7.02 10.61
N THR A 9 -6.26 -8.30 10.87
CA THR A 9 -5.59 -9.21 9.92
C THR A 9 -6.62 -9.94 9.07
N GLN A 10 -6.54 -9.82 7.75
CA GLN A 10 -7.52 -10.38 6.82
C GLN A 10 -6.87 -11.17 5.68
N ALA A 11 -7.55 -12.19 5.16
CA ALA A 11 -7.09 -12.89 3.97
C ALA A 11 -7.21 -11.99 2.72
N TYR A 12 -6.17 -11.98 1.87
CA TYR A 12 -6.09 -11.07 0.72
C TYR A 12 -7.30 -11.18 -0.23
N ASN A 13 -7.69 -12.40 -0.61
CA ASN A 13 -8.77 -12.62 -1.57
C ASN A 13 -10.14 -12.11 -1.07
N ALA A 14 -10.41 -12.23 0.23
CA ALA A 14 -11.67 -11.77 0.82
C ALA A 14 -11.78 -10.24 0.71
N VAL A 15 -10.76 -9.53 1.20
CA VAL A 15 -10.73 -8.05 1.15
C VAL A 15 -10.67 -7.54 -0.29
N TRP A 16 -9.98 -8.24 -1.18
CA TRP A 16 -9.97 -7.87 -2.59
C TRP A 16 -11.34 -8.02 -3.26
N ALA A 17 -12.10 -9.07 -2.93
CA ALA A 17 -13.49 -9.19 -3.37
C ALA A 17 -14.36 -8.05 -2.83
N ASP A 18 -14.21 -7.71 -1.54
CA ASP A 18 -14.92 -6.60 -0.90
C ASP A 18 -14.60 -5.25 -1.53
N MET A 19 -13.32 -4.98 -1.82
CA MET A 19 -12.90 -3.75 -2.51
C MET A 19 -13.55 -3.61 -3.88
N LYS A 20 -13.57 -4.70 -4.67
CA LYS A 20 -14.19 -4.71 -5.99
C LYS A 20 -15.70 -4.48 -5.90
N ARG A 21 -16.36 -5.16 -4.96
CA ARG A 21 -17.80 -5.04 -4.71
C ARG A 21 -18.16 -3.61 -4.30
N PHE A 22 -17.50 -3.07 -3.28
CA PHE A 22 -17.69 -1.69 -2.83
C PHE A 22 -17.49 -0.68 -3.96
N THR A 23 -16.45 -0.87 -4.78
CA THR A 23 -16.18 0.04 -5.91
C THR A 23 -17.28 0.01 -6.97
N VAL A 24 -17.90 -1.14 -7.22
CA VAL A 24 -18.95 -1.32 -8.24
C VAL A 24 -20.32 -0.89 -7.73
N GLU A 25 -20.63 -1.18 -6.47
CA GLU A 25 -21.96 -0.93 -5.87
C GLU A 25 -22.14 0.51 -5.40
N ARG A 26 -21.07 1.30 -5.32
CA ARG A 26 -21.15 2.68 -4.86
C ARG A 26 -21.95 3.58 -5.80
N ASP A 27 -22.71 4.47 -5.20
CA ASP A 27 -23.44 5.53 -5.88
C ASP A 27 -22.85 6.92 -5.57
N ILE A 28 -23.55 7.98 -6.00
CA ILE A 28 -23.13 9.37 -5.76
C ILE A 28 -23.11 9.76 -4.28
N HIS A 29 -23.92 9.09 -3.45
CA HIS A 29 -24.06 9.36 -2.01
C HIS A 29 -23.09 8.54 -1.16
N THR A 30 -22.52 7.48 -1.73
CA THR A 30 -21.55 6.63 -1.04
C THR A 30 -20.28 7.42 -0.72
N LEU A 31 -19.95 7.48 0.56
CA LEU A 31 -18.74 8.14 1.05
C LEU A 31 -17.48 7.40 0.60
N ASP A 32 -16.37 8.11 0.59
CA ASP A 32 -15.08 7.48 0.39
C ASP A 32 -14.66 6.71 1.65
N GLU A 33 -13.90 5.63 1.48
CA GLU A 33 -13.44 4.83 2.61
C GLU A 33 -11.93 4.60 2.57
N LEU A 34 -11.32 4.58 3.77
CA LEU A 34 -9.96 4.13 4.00
C LEU A 34 -10.00 2.85 4.84
N TRP A 35 -9.54 1.73 4.30
CA TRP A 35 -9.47 0.47 5.03
C TRP A 35 -8.04 0.19 5.47
N LEU A 36 -7.86 0.01 6.78
CA LEU A 36 -6.57 -0.21 7.43
C LEU A 36 -6.54 -1.63 7.98
N LEU A 37 -5.51 -2.37 7.60
CA LEU A 37 -5.41 -3.79 7.89
C LEU A 37 -3.98 -4.32 7.73
N GLN A 38 -3.85 -5.61 8.02
CA GLN A 38 -2.69 -6.42 7.68
C GLN A 38 -3.15 -7.65 6.88
N HIS A 39 -2.21 -8.29 6.19
CA HIS A 39 -2.45 -9.59 5.55
C HIS A 39 -1.55 -10.66 6.17
N PRO A 40 -2.00 -11.93 6.25
CA PRO A 40 -1.10 -13.07 6.32
C PRO A 40 -0.09 -13.02 5.15
N ALA A 41 1.01 -13.76 5.28
CA ALA A 41 2.04 -13.82 4.25
C ALA A 41 1.43 -14.15 2.87
N VAL A 42 1.64 -13.27 1.88
CA VAL A 42 1.10 -13.43 0.53
C VAL A 42 1.93 -12.64 -0.48
N TYR A 43 2.21 -13.26 -1.63
CA TYR A 43 2.70 -12.54 -2.80
C TYR A 43 1.53 -12.11 -3.67
N THR A 44 1.58 -10.89 -4.18
CA THR A 44 0.60 -10.40 -5.15
C THR A 44 1.29 -9.95 -6.41
N GLN A 45 0.81 -10.40 -7.56
CA GLN A 45 1.33 -10.03 -8.87
C GLN A 45 0.31 -9.12 -9.55
N GLY A 46 0.69 -7.85 -9.74
CA GLY A 46 -0.15 -6.86 -10.43
C GLY A 46 -0.16 -7.06 -11.95
N GLN A 47 -0.91 -6.22 -12.66
CA GLN A 47 -1.16 -6.35 -14.10
C GLN A 47 0.09 -6.21 -14.98
N ALA A 48 1.11 -5.46 -14.50
CA ALA A 48 2.39 -5.32 -15.20
C ALA A 48 3.42 -6.37 -14.72
N GLY A 49 3.01 -7.29 -13.85
CA GLY A 49 3.86 -8.32 -13.27
C GLY A 49 4.19 -9.40 -14.30
N LYS A 50 5.47 -9.74 -14.40
CA LYS A 50 5.93 -10.86 -15.21
C LYS A 50 6.25 -12.07 -14.33
N PRO A 51 5.93 -13.30 -14.77
CA PRO A 51 6.24 -14.51 -14.01
C PRO A 51 7.73 -14.62 -13.63
N GLU A 52 8.63 -14.13 -14.48
CA GLU A 52 10.08 -14.11 -14.26
C GLU A 52 10.55 -13.28 -13.05
N HIS A 53 9.68 -12.44 -12.47
CA HIS A 53 9.99 -11.67 -11.27
C HIS A 53 9.70 -12.42 -9.97
N ILE A 54 9.14 -13.62 -10.05
CA ILE A 54 8.98 -14.54 -8.91
C ILE A 54 10.14 -15.54 -8.98
N LEU A 55 11.00 -15.52 -7.97
CA LEU A 55 12.13 -16.44 -7.88
C LEU A 55 11.64 -17.79 -7.35
N GLN A 56 12.32 -18.88 -7.72
CA GLN A 56 11.84 -20.26 -7.58
C GLN A 56 11.56 -20.76 -6.14
N ASN A 57 11.83 -19.96 -5.09
CA ASN A 57 11.67 -20.36 -3.69
C ASN A 57 10.72 -19.45 -2.92
N THR A 58 9.42 -19.67 -3.05
CA THR A 58 8.39 -18.84 -2.38
C THR A 58 8.04 -19.29 -0.97
N GLN A 59 8.71 -20.31 -0.42
CA GLN A 59 8.50 -20.82 0.95
C GLN A 59 7.02 -21.09 1.29
N ASP A 60 6.28 -21.71 0.38
CA ASP A 60 4.83 -22.01 0.52
C ASP A 60 3.91 -20.78 0.67
N ILE A 61 4.43 -19.56 0.50
CA ILE A 61 3.62 -18.34 0.50
C ILE A 61 2.78 -18.29 -0.79
N PRO A 62 1.44 -18.13 -0.70
CA PRO A 62 0.58 -18.11 -1.86
C PRO A 62 0.86 -16.91 -2.78
N ILE A 63 0.77 -17.13 -4.09
CA ILE A 63 0.86 -16.09 -5.11
C ILE A 63 -0.54 -15.83 -5.66
N ILE A 64 -0.98 -14.58 -5.57
CA ILE A 64 -2.29 -14.15 -6.06
C ILE A 64 -2.11 -13.20 -7.24
N GLN A 65 -2.79 -13.48 -8.35
CA GLN A 65 -2.88 -12.57 -9.49
C GLN A 65 -3.88 -11.46 -9.17
N ALA A 66 -3.37 -10.25 -8.94
CA ALA A 66 -4.16 -9.09 -8.56
C ALA A 66 -4.34 -8.13 -9.75
N ASP A 67 -5.44 -7.38 -9.75
CA ASP A 67 -5.77 -6.42 -10.81
C ASP A 67 -5.20 -5.01 -10.57
N ARG A 68 -4.37 -4.84 -9.53
CA ARG A 68 -3.69 -3.58 -9.26
C ARG A 68 -2.59 -3.27 -10.27
N GLY A 69 -2.27 -1.98 -10.39
CA GLY A 69 -1.05 -1.55 -11.07
C GLY A 69 0.22 -2.08 -10.40
N GLY A 70 1.32 -2.00 -11.15
CA GLY A 70 2.63 -2.47 -10.72
C GLY A 70 2.86 -3.96 -10.97
N GLN A 71 3.96 -4.46 -10.43
CA GLN A 71 4.45 -5.82 -10.66
C GLN A 71 4.19 -6.71 -9.43
N VAL A 72 5.11 -7.61 -9.11
CA VAL A 72 5.08 -8.44 -7.91
C VAL A 72 5.43 -7.63 -6.64
N THR A 73 4.77 -7.96 -5.52
CA THR A 73 5.12 -7.48 -4.17
C THR A 73 4.76 -8.53 -3.12
N TYR A 74 5.18 -8.30 -1.89
CA TYR A 74 4.90 -9.14 -0.72
C TYR A 74 4.15 -8.35 0.35
N HIS A 75 3.17 -9.01 0.97
CA HIS A 75 2.47 -8.54 2.16
C HIS A 75 2.56 -9.58 3.27
N GLY A 76 2.60 -9.11 4.52
CA GLY A 76 2.65 -10.00 5.67
C GLY A 76 2.38 -9.26 6.98
N PRO A 77 2.30 -10.00 8.11
CA PRO A 77 2.17 -9.40 9.43
C PRO A 77 3.30 -8.41 9.71
N GLY A 78 3.01 -7.29 10.36
CA GLY A 78 4.00 -6.22 10.56
C GLY A 78 3.98 -5.13 9.47
N GLN A 79 3.13 -5.25 8.45
CA GLN A 79 2.99 -4.26 7.38
C GLN A 79 1.63 -3.56 7.47
N LEU A 80 1.62 -2.23 7.49
CA LEU A 80 0.39 -1.46 7.42
C LEU A 80 -0.10 -1.42 5.97
N ILE A 81 -1.29 -1.98 5.72
CA ILE A 81 -2.00 -1.86 4.45
C ILE A 81 -3.07 -0.80 4.58
N GLY A 82 -3.07 0.16 3.65
CA GLY A 82 -4.10 1.18 3.56
C GLY A 82 -4.76 1.14 2.19
N TYR A 83 -5.94 0.55 2.10
CA TYR A 83 -6.74 0.57 0.87
C TYR A 83 -7.60 1.83 0.80
N THR A 84 -7.45 2.56 -0.30
CA THR A 84 -8.07 3.86 -0.51
C THR A 84 -9.22 3.74 -1.51
N LEU A 85 -10.44 3.59 -1.01
CA LEU A 85 -11.65 3.41 -1.80
C LEU A 85 -12.29 4.77 -2.09
N MET A 86 -11.63 5.56 -2.95
CA MET A 86 -11.93 6.97 -3.18
C MET A 86 -12.60 7.17 -4.55
N ASN A 87 -13.60 8.03 -4.63
CA ASN A 87 -14.10 8.55 -5.90
C ASN A 87 -13.26 9.77 -6.28
N ILE A 88 -12.17 9.53 -7.01
CA ILE A 88 -11.23 10.59 -7.41
C ILE A 88 -11.84 11.52 -8.46
N SER A 89 -12.78 11.04 -9.28
CA SER A 89 -13.51 11.89 -10.23
C SER A 89 -14.40 12.92 -9.52
N ARG A 90 -15.09 12.54 -8.45
CA ARG A 90 -15.88 13.48 -7.61
C ARG A 90 -15.01 14.56 -6.97
N ARG A 91 -13.73 14.28 -6.77
CA ARG A 91 -12.76 15.19 -6.15
C ARG A 91 -11.95 16.01 -7.15
N ASP A 92 -12.22 15.87 -8.45
CA ASP A 92 -11.42 16.45 -9.53
C ASP A 92 -9.92 16.09 -9.43
N LEU A 93 -9.63 14.85 -8.99
CA LEU A 93 -8.28 14.33 -8.82
C LEU A 93 -7.90 13.37 -9.93
N GLY A 94 -6.83 13.70 -10.65
CA GLY A 94 -6.15 12.75 -11.53
C GLY A 94 -5.39 11.69 -10.74
N ILE A 95 -5.30 10.46 -11.30
CA ILE A 95 -4.63 9.34 -10.63
C ILE A 95 -3.17 9.62 -10.26
N ARG A 96 -2.43 10.36 -11.11
CA ARG A 96 -1.05 10.74 -10.82
C ARG A 96 -0.95 11.66 -9.61
N THR A 97 -1.79 12.70 -9.57
CA THR A 97 -1.89 13.61 -8.43
C THR A 97 -2.26 12.86 -7.15
N PHE A 98 -3.21 11.93 -7.23
CA PHE A 98 -3.61 11.12 -6.09
C PHE A 98 -2.46 10.23 -5.58
N VAL A 99 -1.69 9.59 -6.47
CA VAL A 99 -0.48 8.85 -6.07
C VAL A 99 0.54 9.76 -5.39
N CYS A 100 0.82 10.95 -5.96
CA CYS A 100 1.75 11.90 -5.35
C CYS A 100 1.29 12.38 -3.96
N GLN A 101 -0.03 12.53 -3.76
CA GLN A 101 -0.60 12.86 -2.46
C GLN A 101 -0.41 11.73 -1.44
N LEU A 102 -0.60 10.47 -1.85
CA LEU A 102 -0.31 9.30 -0.99
C LEU A 102 1.18 9.20 -0.64
N GLU A 103 2.07 9.46 -1.61
CA GLU A 103 3.51 9.53 -1.36
C GLU A 103 3.85 10.62 -0.35
N ARG A 104 3.21 11.79 -0.46
CA ARG A 104 3.39 12.88 0.48
C ARG A 104 2.93 12.51 1.89
N ILE A 105 1.75 11.91 2.04
CA ILE A 105 1.24 11.41 3.32
C ILE A 105 2.25 10.44 3.95
N LEU A 106 2.76 9.48 3.17
CA LEU A 106 3.76 8.52 3.66
C LEU A 106 5.06 9.21 4.11
N ILE A 107 5.53 10.22 3.38
CA ILE A 107 6.70 11.02 3.79
C ILE A 107 6.43 11.77 5.09
N ASP A 108 5.25 12.38 5.24
CA ASP A 108 4.90 13.14 6.45
C ASP A 108 4.78 12.20 7.68
N VAL A 109 4.17 11.02 7.51
CA VAL A 109 4.14 9.96 8.53
C VAL A 109 5.58 9.56 8.94
N LEU A 110 6.44 9.29 7.98
CA LEU A 110 7.84 8.92 8.25
C LEU A 110 8.61 10.08 8.93
N GLY A 111 8.30 11.33 8.57
CA GLY A 111 8.84 12.53 9.19
C GLY A 111 8.49 12.65 10.67
N HIS A 112 7.29 12.22 11.09
CA HIS A 112 6.92 12.13 12.51
C HIS A 112 7.88 11.25 13.31
N PHE A 113 8.31 10.14 12.71
CA PHE A 113 9.29 9.20 13.26
C PHE A 113 10.75 9.63 13.03
N ARG A 114 10.99 10.86 12.55
CA ARG A 114 12.31 11.41 12.19
C ARG A 114 13.05 10.60 11.11
N ILE A 115 12.31 9.90 10.26
CA ILE A 115 12.85 9.15 9.13
C ILE A 115 12.81 10.06 7.90
N VAL A 116 13.98 10.39 7.37
CA VAL A 116 14.10 11.18 6.14
C VAL A 116 13.81 10.28 4.94
N ALA A 117 12.71 10.52 4.26
CA ALA A 117 12.25 9.73 3.14
C ALA A 117 11.97 10.60 1.90
N SER A 118 12.04 9.99 0.72
CA SER A 118 11.82 10.67 -0.56
C SER A 118 11.10 9.78 -1.57
N THR A 119 10.53 10.40 -2.61
CA THR A 119 10.03 9.71 -3.80
C THR A 119 11.13 9.52 -4.83
N ARG A 120 10.83 8.76 -5.89
CA ARG A 120 11.72 8.59 -7.06
C ARG A 120 10.93 8.76 -8.34
N ALA A 121 11.46 9.56 -9.26
CA ALA A 121 10.86 9.71 -10.58
C ALA A 121 10.76 8.34 -11.29
N GLY A 122 9.57 8.01 -11.78
CA GLY A 122 9.32 6.76 -12.50
C GLY A 122 9.22 5.49 -11.65
N ALA A 123 9.39 5.57 -10.33
CA ALA A 123 9.31 4.42 -9.42
C ALA A 123 8.39 4.73 -8.22
N PRO A 124 7.06 4.53 -8.37
CA PRO A 124 6.09 4.89 -7.35
C PRO A 124 6.35 4.22 -5.99
N GLY A 125 6.19 5.00 -4.93
CA GLY A 125 6.43 4.61 -3.55
C GLY A 125 7.44 5.51 -2.85
N VAL A 126 7.77 5.15 -1.60
CA VAL A 126 8.60 5.97 -0.73
C VAL A 126 9.86 5.20 -0.30
N TYR A 127 10.97 5.92 -0.22
CA TYR A 127 12.32 5.38 -0.06
C TYR A 127 13.08 6.09 1.05
N VAL A 128 13.91 5.34 1.78
CA VAL A 128 14.92 5.87 2.71
C VAL A 128 16.30 5.60 2.09
N GLY A 129 16.92 6.66 1.57
CA GLY A 129 18.11 6.52 0.72
C GLY A 129 17.81 5.64 -0.50
N ASN A 130 18.47 4.48 -0.58
CA ASN A 130 18.28 3.49 -1.66
C ASN A 130 17.29 2.37 -1.38
N LYS A 131 16.72 2.32 -0.18
CA LYS A 131 15.84 1.24 0.24
C LYS A 131 14.38 1.67 0.18
N LYS A 132 13.50 0.83 -0.36
CA LYS A 132 12.06 1.12 -0.41
C LYS A 132 11.42 0.77 0.93
N ILE A 133 10.64 1.70 1.48
CA ILE A 133 9.95 1.54 2.77
C ILE A 133 8.43 1.42 2.61
N ALA A 134 7.88 2.00 1.53
CA ALA A 134 6.46 1.89 1.22
C ALA A 134 6.23 1.67 -0.27
N SER A 135 5.26 0.81 -0.59
CA SER A 135 4.79 0.55 -1.94
C SER A 135 3.40 1.15 -2.15
N ILE A 136 3.14 1.62 -3.37
CA ILE A 136 1.84 2.13 -3.78
C ILE A 136 1.42 1.40 -5.04
N GLY A 137 0.21 0.83 -5.01
CA GLY A 137 -0.38 0.14 -6.14
C GLY A 137 -1.89 0.33 -6.10
N LEU A 138 -2.42 1.03 -7.09
CA LEU A 138 -3.84 1.35 -7.20
C LEU A 138 -4.45 0.71 -8.44
N ARG A 139 -5.77 0.56 -8.42
CA ARG A 139 -6.60 0.31 -9.59
C ARG A 139 -7.66 1.39 -9.67
N VAL A 140 -7.89 1.92 -10.87
CA VAL A 140 -8.99 2.86 -11.15
C VAL A 140 -10.04 2.15 -11.99
N LYS A 141 -11.29 2.25 -11.56
CA LYS A 141 -12.47 1.78 -12.31
C LYS A 141 -13.57 2.82 -12.16
N ASN A 142 -14.12 3.32 -13.27
CA ASN A 142 -15.20 4.31 -13.29
C ASN A 142 -14.92 5.54 -12.39
N GLY A 143 -13.69 6.09 -12.45
CA GLY A 143 -13.31 7.25 -11.64
C GLY A 143 -13.10 6.96 -10.15
N CYS A 144 -13.15 5.69 -9.74
CA CYS A 144 -13.00 5.25 -8.37
C CYS A 144 -11.76 4.37 -8.18
N THR A 145 -11.05 4.55 -7.07
CA THR A 145 -9.85 3.80 -6.73
C THR A 145 -10.17 2.64 -5.78
N TYR A 146 -9.35 1.59 -5.85
CA TYR A 146 -9.16 0.60 -4.78
C TYR A 146 -7.73 0.05 -4.85
N HIS A 147 -7.37 -0.84 -3.91
CA HIS A 147 -5.99 -1.04 -3.45
C HIS A 147 -5.45 0.24 -2.80
N GLY A 148 -4.13 0.42 -2.70
CA GLY A 148 -3.57 1.59 -2.03
C GLY A 148 -2.11 1.44 -1.67
N ILE A 149 -1.80 1.67 -0.39
CA ILE A 149 -0.45 1.69 0.14
C ILE A 149 -0.14 0.43 0.94
N ALA A 150 1.14 0.09 1.00
CA ALA A 150 1.71 -0.91 1.88
C ALA A 150 2.99 -0.33 2.51
N LEU A 151 2.94 -0.01 3.80
CA LEU A 151 4.03 0.60 4.56
C LEU A 151 4.65 -0.44 5.49
N ASN A 152 5.95 -0.69 5.33
CA ASN A 152 6.68 -1.67 6.12
C ASN A 152 6.97 -1.11 7.52
N VAL A 153 6.33 -1.67 8.56
CA VAL A 153 6.49 -1.18 9.94
C VAL A 153 7.47 -2.05 10.72
N ALA A 154 7.10 -3.30 10.97
CA ALA A 154 7.81 -4.26 11.79
C ALA A 154 7.50 -5.69 11.30
N MET A 155 7.84 -5.97 10.04
CA MET A 155 7.54 -7.22 9.33
C MET A 155 8.79 -8.06 9.07
N ASP A 156 8.60 -9.33 8.72
CA ASP A 156 9.65 -10.11 8.08
C ASP A 156 9.88 -9.63 6.65
N LEU A 157 11.09 -9.13 6.37
CA LEU A 157 11.50 -8.66 5.04
C LEU A 157 12.13 -9.77 4.19
N THR A 158 12.42 -10.94 4.76
CA THR A 158 13.06 -12.07 4.07
C THR A 158 12.31 -12.48 2.80
N PRO A 159 10.97 -12.54 2.76
CA PRO A 159 10.24 -12.91 1.54
C PRO A 159 10.49 -11.98 0.34
N PHE A 160 10.89 -10.71 0.56
CA PHE A 160 11.24 -9.82 -0.54
C PHE A 160 12.49 -10.27 -1.31
N SER A 161 13.36 -11.11 -0.72
CA SER A 161 14.52 -11.67 -1.45
C SER A 161 14.13 -12.71 -2.49
N ASN A 162 12.88 -13.21 -2.46
CA ASN A 162 12.38 -14.23 -3.37
C ASN A 162 11.60 -13.62 -4.56
N ILE A 163 11.60 -12.30 -4.68
CA ILE A 163 10.95 -11.57 -5.76
C ILE A 163 11.83 -10.42 -6.25
N ASN A 164 11.57 -9.96 -7.47
CA ASN A 164 12.13 -8.71 -7.99
C ASN A 164 11.05 -7.61 -7.90
N PRO A 165 10.93 -6.89 -6.76
CA PRO A 165 9.91 -5.88 -6.59
C PRO A 165 10.12 -4.75 -7.60
N CYS A 166 9.02 -4.30 -8.22
CA CYS A 166 9.04 -3.30 -9.31
C CYS A 166 9.91 -3.68 -10.53
N GLY A 167 10.34 -4.95 -10.67
CA GLY A 167 11.19 -5.40 -11.77
C GLY A 167 12.62 -4.89 -11.70
N LEU A 168 13.00 -4.30 -10.56
CA LEU A 168 14.35 -3.82 -10.29
C LEU A 168 15.07 -4.91 -9.49
N ALA A 169 16.00 -5.59 -10.16
CA ALA A 169 16.91 -6.50 -9.47
C ALA A 169 17.64 -5.73 -8.35
N GLN A 170 17.78 -6.37 -7.19
CA GLN A 170 18.51 -5.83 -6.02
C GLN A 170 17.86 -4.62 -5.33
N LEU A 171 16.59 -4.29 -5.59
CA LEU A 171 15.90 -3.28 -4.79
C LEU A 171 15.77 -3.79 -3.34
N GLN A 172 16.50 -3.16 -2.43
CA GLN A 172 16.43 -3.47 -1.01
C GLN A 172 15.18 -2.85 -0.40
N MET A 173 14.49 -3.64 0.42
CA MET A 173 13.40 -3.14 1.26
C MET A 173 13.94 -2.71 2.64
N THR A 174 13.25 -1.78 3.27
CA THR A 174 13.47 -1.40 4.68
C THR A 174 12.12 -1.23 5.36
N GLN A 175 12.14 -0.92 6.66
CA GLN A 175 10.95 -0.76 7.50
C GLN A 175 11.20 0.25 8.60
N ILE A 176 10.13 0.75 9.24
CA ILE A 176 10.23 1.77 10.30
C ILE A 176 11.02 1.24 11.50
N GLN A 177 10.82 -0.03 11.88
CA GLN A 177 11.49 -0.65 13.03
C GLN A 177 13.03 -0.64 12.95
N ASN A 178 13.61 -0.53 11.75
CA ASN A 178 15.06 -0.40 11.57
C ASN A 178 15.61 0.94 12.07
N TYR A 179 14.75 1.95 12.21
CA TYR A 179 15.10 3.32 12.61
C TYR A 179 14.50 3.71 13.95
N VAL A 180 13.32 3.17 14.27
CA VAL A 180 12.60 3.39 15.53
C VAL A 180 12.35 2.03 16.19
N PRO A 181 13.26 1.58 17.07
CA PRO A 181 13.08 0.32 17.78
C PRO A 181 11.77 0.33 18.59
N LYS A 182 11.06 -0.80 18.60
CA LYS A 182 9.78 -1.01 19.31
C LYS A 182 8.56 -0.22 18.76
N VAL A 183 8.67 0.43 17.60
CA VAL A 183 7.49 1.01 16.94
C VAL A 183 6.38 -0.03 16.76
N THR A 184 5.13 0.38 16.99
CA THR A 184 3.97 -0.48 16.77
C THR A 184 3.19 -0.09 15.51
N ILE A 185 2.37 -1.00 15.00
CA ILE A 185 1.50 -0.68 13.85
C ILE A 185 0.47 0.37 14.24
N GLU A 186 -0.07 0.31 15.45
CA GLU A 186 -1.10 1.23 15.94
C GLU A 186 -0.58 2.67 15.98
N GLU A 187 0.67 2.88 16.39
CA GLU A 187 1.32 4.20 16.36
C GLU A 187 1.42 4.74 14.94
N VAL A 188 1.87 3.91 14.00
CA VAL A 188 2.04 4.30 12.59
C VAL A 188 0.67 4.52 11.92
N GLU A 189 -0.30 3.68 12.23
CA GLU A 189 -1.67 3.76 11.74
C GLU A 189 -2.35 5.05 12.18
N ALA A 190 -2.20 5.44 13.45
CA ALA A 190 -2.73 6.70 13.98
C ALA A 190 -2.15 7.92 13.24
N GLN A 191 -0.83 7.92 12.97
CA GLN A 191 -0.21 8.98 12.17
C GLN A 191 -0.72 8.97 10.73
N PHE A 192 -0.84 7.79 10.12
CA PHE A 192 -1.35 7.67 8.76
C PHE A 192 -2.78 8.21 8.63
N ILE A 193 -3.68 7.87 9.56
CA ILE A 193 -5.05 8.40 9.61
C ILE A 193 -5.03 9.93 9.72
N THR A 194 -4.23 10.46 10.64
CA THR A 194 -4.14 11.91 10.88
C THR A 194 -3.77 12.66 9.59
N HIS A 195 -2.71 12.22 8.91
CA HIS A 195 -2.27 12.85 7.66
C HIS A 195 -3.24 12.61 6.50
N PHE A 196 -3.85 11.42 6.41
CA PHE A 196 -4.81 11.10 5.36
C PHE A 196 -6.09 11.94 5.48
N ILE A 197 -6.64 12.05 6.68
CA ILE A 197 -7.86 12.84 6.94
C ILE A 197 -7.58 14.35 6.82
N SER A 198 -6.40 14.82 7.21
CA SER A 198 -6.00 16.22 6.96
C SER A 198 -6.09 16.58 5.48
N LEU A 199 -5.70 15.66 4.58
CA LEU A 199 -5.71 15.91 3.14
C LEU A 199 -7.04 15.59 2.44
N PHE A 200 -7.74 14.53 2.87
CA PHE A 200 -8.91 13.99 2.16
C PHE A 200 -10.22 14.02 2.97
N GLY A 201 -10.16 14.42 4.24
CA GLY A 201 -11.29 14.37 5.17
C GLY A 201 -12.39 15.38 4.87
N CYS A 202 -12.05 16.49 4.21
CA CYS A 202 -13.01 17.45 3.69
C CYS A 202 -13.87 16.82 2.57
#